data_AF-A0A358PH64-F1
#
_entry.id   AF-A0A358PH64-F1
#
_cell.length_a   1.000
_cell.length_b   1.000
_cell.length_c   1.000
_cell.angle_alpha   90.00
_cell.angle_beta   90.00
_cell.angle_gamma   90.00
#
_symmetry.space_group_name_H-M   'P 1'
#
loop_
_entity.id
_entity.type
_entity.pdbx_description
1 polymer ?
#
loop_
_entity_poly.entity_id
_entity_poly.type
_entity_poly.pdbx_seq_one_letter_code
_entity_poly.pdbx_strand_id
1 'polypeptide(L)'
;MQFEGVVSVLKPPGMTSSDVVVDIRRIFGERRVGHTGTLDPAAAGVLPICIGRATRLFDYLVDKEKENIAEIRFGAETDTEDACGTVIAESSRMVSKAELEKILPDFIGEIEQVPPIYSSLSVNGVKMYKLARNGSVAAPVEERRRRIRVFLLETICELEQNSFLIRIRCSKGTYVRSLCRDIGRALGCCAYMPFLLRTASGTFDISEAHTIAELKELKEAGELQSVVVPVDEAARHLPELRLFNLSEKQRTLISNGASVECGQAEPETVYRLYLENEFMGLALRDDSGLHITVWFGKEK
;
A
#
# COMPACT_ATOMS: atom_id res chain seq x y z
N MET A 1 -3.17 0.93 28.19
CA MET A 1 -3.87 0.06 27.22
C MET A 1 -2.87 -0.30 26.13
N GLN A 2 -2.83 -1.56 25.71
CA GLN A 2 -1.99 -1.96 24.58
C GLN A 2 -2.87 -1.96 23.33
N PHE A 3 -2.53 -1.12 22.35
CA PHE A 3 -3.29 -1.01 21.11
C PHE A 3 -2.86 -2.10 20.14
N GLU A 4 -3.83 -2.81 19.55
CA GLU A 4 -3.59 -3.84 18.56
C GLU A 4 -4.57 -3.71 17.41
N GLY A 5 -4.05 -3.39 16.23
CA GLY A 5 -4.89 -3.20 15.05
C GLY A 5 -4.20 -2.33 14.00
N VAL A 6 -4.98 -1.78 13.09
CA VAL A 6 -4.52 -0.91 12.02
C VAL A 6 -5.20 0.44 12.14
N VAL A 7 -4.45 1.53 12.04
CA VAL A 7 -5.01 2.88 11.91
C VAL A 7 -4.73 3.40 10.50
N SER A 8 -5.76 3.96 9.86
CA SER A 8 -5.60 4.62 8.55
C SER A 8 -5.13 6.05 8.79
N VAL A 9 -3.91 6.38 8.35
CA VAL A 9 -3.36 7.74 8.51
C VAL A 9 -3.43 8.48 7.19
N LEU A 10 -3.97 9.70 7.21
CA LEU A 10 -3.85 10.64 6.09
C LEU A 10 -2.47 11.31 6.17
N LYS A 11 -1.50 10.76 5.42
CA LYS A 11 -0.14 11.32 5.38
C LYS A 11 -0.16 12.68 4.67
N PRO A 12 0.34 13.75 5.28
CA PRO A 12 0.49 15.03 4.59
C PRO A 12 1.72 15.03 3.64
N PRO A 13 1.74 15.91 2.63
CA PRO A 13 2.96 16.22 1.87
C PRO A 13 4.11 16.69 2.77
N GLY A 14 5.35 16.48 2.33
CA GLY A 14 6.56 16.88 3.04
C GLY A 14 7.04 15.89 4.10
N MET A 15 6.19 14.94 4.51
CA MET A 15 6.52 13.91 5.50
C MET A 15 6.89 12.59 4.83
N THR A 16 7.93 11.88 5.28
CA THR A 16 8.17 10.50 4.82
C THR A 16 7.21 9.53 5.49
N SER A 17 6.99 8.36 4.88
CA SER A 17 6.18 7.31 5.54
C SER A 17 6.80 6.84 6.88
N SER A 18 8.13 6.97 7.03
CA SER A 18 8.83 6.64 8.28
C SER A 18 8.58 7.67 9.38
N ASP A 19 8.46 8.94 9.03
CA ASP A 19 8.16 10.00 9.99
C ASP A 19 6.75 9.79 10.58
N VAL A 20 5.78 9.39 9.75
CA VAL A 20 4.44 8.98 10.22
C VAL A 20 4.54 7.86 11.25
N VAL A 21 5.34 6.82 10.98
CA VAL A 21 5.54 5.71 11.93
C VAL A 21 6.11 6.22 13.26
N VAL A 22 7.04 7.18 13.24
CA VAL A 22 7.60 7.78 14.45
C VAL A 22 6.53 8.53 15.26
N ASP A 23 5.67 9.30 14.59
CA ASP A 23 4.58 10.00 15.26
C ASP A 23 3.54 9.04 15.83
N ILE A 24 3.14 8.00 15.09
CA ILE A 24 2.19 6.99 15.57
C ILE A 24 2.72 6.23 16.78
N ARG A 25 4.02 5.90 16.83
CA ARG A 25 4.65 5.31 18.02
C ARG A 25 4.48 6.19 19.25
N ARG A 26 4.64 7.51 19.10
CA ARG A 26 4.49 8.48 20.20
C ARG A 26 3.03 8.68 20.58
N ILE A 27 2.13 8.72 19.61
CA ILE A 27 0.69 8.91 19.83
C ILE A 27 0.12 7.73 20.61
N PHE A 28 0.29 6.50 20.10
CA PHE A 28 -0.28 5.30 20.71
C PHE A 28 0.56 4.73 21.87
N GLY A 29 1.79 5.20 22.07
CA GLY A 29 2.68 4.68 23.12
C GLY A 29 3.16 3.25 22.85
N GLU A 30 3.15 2.82 21.59
CA GLU A 30 3.54 1.47 21.16
C GLU A 30 4.82 1.54 20.31
N ARG A 31 5.77 0.63 20.52
CA ARG A 31 7.05 0.59 19.78
C ARG A 31 6.91 -0.23 18.50
N ARG A 32 6.11 -1.30 18.53
CA ARG A 32 5.88 -2.20 17.40
C ARG A 32 4.88 -1.58 16.44
N VAL A 33 5.38 -0.74 15.54
CA VAL A 33 4.58 -0.01 14.55
C VAL A 33 5.26 -0.08 13.19
N GLY A 34 4.46 -0.28 12.12
CA GLY A 34 4.94 -0.32 10.74
C GLY A 34 3.85 0.01 9.72
N HIS A 35 4.23 0.63 8.60
CA HIS A 35 3.30 0.98 7.52
C HIS A 35 3.14 -0.16 6.51
N THR A 36 2.02 -0.22 5.81
CA THR A 36 1.71 -1.28 4.80
C THR A 36 2.01 -0.86 3.36
N GLY A 37 2.60 0.30 3.12
CA GLY A 37 3.04 0.70 1.79
C GLY A 37 3.55 2.13 1.74
N THR A 38 4.80 2.32 1.33
CA THR A 38 5.45 3.63 1.27
C THR A 38 4.70 4.58 0.32
N LEU A 39 4.49 5.82 0.78
CA LEU A 39 4.20 6.99 -0.05
C LEU A 39 5.43 7.87 -0.14
N ASP A 40 5.64 8.44 -1.33
CA ASP A 40 6.68 9.43 -1.57
C ASP A 40 6.48 10.66 -0.65
N PRO A 41 7.55 11.38 -0.28
CA PRO A 41 7.43 12.52 0.64
C PRO A 41 6.45 13.59 0.17
N ALA A 42 6.46 13.92 -1.12
CA ALA A 42 5.57 14.92 -1.72
C ALA A 42 4.12 14.43 -1.88
N ALA A 43 3.89 13.11 -1.89
CA ALA A 43 2.55 12.56 -2.01
C ALA A 43 1.75 12.74 -0.72
N ALA A 44 0.43 12.85 -0.85
CA ALA A 44 -0.52 12.79 0.26
C ALA A 44 -1.32 11.49 0.20
N GLY A 45 -2.04 11.19 1.28
CA GLY A 45 -3.13 10.21 1.23
C GLY A 45 -3.01 9.08 2.24
N VAL A 46 -3.85 8.06 2.03
CA VAL A 46 -4.07 6.93 2.92
C VAL A 46 -2.79 6.13 3.14
N LEU A 47 -2.38 5.98 4.39
CA LEU A 47 -1.24 5.18 4.81
C LEU A 47 -1.67 4.29 5.98
N PRO A 48 -2.05 3.02 5.75
CA PRO A 48 -2.42 2.13 6.84
C PRO A 48 -1.19 1.77 7.67
N ILE A 49 -1.29 1.98 8.98
CA ILE A 49 -0.24 1.74 9.97
C ILE A 49 -0.68 0.63 10.92
N CYS A 50 0.05 -0.47 10.91
CA CYS A 50 -0.14 -1.56 11.86
C CYS A 50 0.49 -1.21 13.22
N ILE A 51 -0.24 -1.49 14.30
CA ILE A 51 0.15 -1.24 15.69
C ILE A 51 0.16 -2.57 16.47
N GLY A 52 1.20 -2.79 17.27
CA GLY A 52 1.34 -3.99 18.10
C GLY A 52 1.50 -5.26 17.27
N ARG A 53 0.84 -6.34 17.70
CA ARG A 53 0.85 -7.63 16.99
C ARG A 53 0.33 -7.53 15.56
N ALA A 54 -0.49 -6.52 15.22
CA ALA A 54 -1.01 -6.32 13.87
C ALA A 54 0.08 -6.11 12.81
N THR A 55 1.30 -5.74 13.21
CA THR A 55 2.45 -5.70 12.28
C THR A 55 2.77 -7.05 11.63
N ARG A 56 2.28 -8.17 12.19
CA ARG A 56 2.34 -9.51 11.57
C ARG A 56 1.42 -9.64 10.35
N LEU A 57 0.48 -8.72 10.15
CA LEU A 57 -0.39 -8.70 8.97
C LEU A 57 0.27 -8.06 7.74
N PHE A 58 1.50 -7.55 7.85
CA PHE A 58 2.14 -6.76 6.79
C PHE A 58 2.02 -7.40 5.40
N ASP A 59 2.40 -8.67 5.25
CA ASP A 59 2.39 -9.37 3.97
C ASP A 59 0.96 -9.55 3.39
N TYR A 60 -0.04 -9.63 4.26
CA TYR A 60 -1.45 -9.76 3.87
C TYR A 60 -2.09 -8.43 3.46
N LEU A 61 -1.52 -7.29 3.90
CA LEU A 61 -2.07 -5.96 3.63
C LEU A 61 -1.31 -5.22 2.51
N VAL A 62 0.01 -5.40 2.41
CA VAL A 62 0.86 -4.70 1.43
C VAL A 62 0.56 -5.10 -0.02
N ASP A 63 -0.01 -6.29 -0.23
CA ASP A 63 -0.24 -6.88 -1.55
C ASP A 63 -1.53 -6.43 -2.24
N LYS A 64 -2.25 -5.48 -1.66
CA LYS A 64 -3.56 -5.04 -2.15
C LYS A 64 -3.51 -4.00 -3.25
N GLU A 65 -4.67 -3.74 -3.84
CA GLU A 65 -4.87 -2.66 -4.79
C GLU A 65 -4.72 -1.30 -4.09
N LYS A 66 -4.28 -0.31 -4.86
CA LYS A 66 -4.21 1.09 -4.43
C LYS A 66 -5.02 1.92 -5.42
N GLU A 67 -5.73 2.89 -4.90
CA GLU A 67 -6.36 3.92 -5.72
C GLU A 67 -5.66 5.26 -5.48
N ASN A 68 -5.36 5.96 -6.58
CA ASN A 68 -4.70 7.25 -6.55
C ASN A 68 -5.39 8.22 -7.50
N ILE A 69 -5.39 9.49 -7.09
CA ILE A 69 -5.59 10.64 -7.96
C ILE A 69 -4.23 11.27 -8.18
N ALA A 70 -3.83 11.44 -9.43
CA ALA A 70 -2.55 12.06 -9.78
C ALA A 70 -2.75 13.18 -10.78
N GLU A 71 -1.87 14.18 -10.71
CA GLU A 71 -1.68 15.10 -11.82
C GLU A 71 -0.61 14.52 -12.75
N ILE A 72 -0.91 14.49 -14.04
CA ILE A 72 0.09 14.32 -15.09
C ILE A 72 0.26 15.66 -15.78
N ARG A 73 1.50 16.14 -15.87
CA ARG A 73 1.85 17.38 -16.58
C ARG A 73 2.78 17.08 -17.73
N PHE A 74 2.40 17.57 -18.91
CA PHE A 74 3.18 17.42 -20.14
C PHE A 74 4.07 18.64 -20.38
N GLY A 75 5.18 18.40 -21.07
CA GLY A 75 6.14 19.43 -21.51
C GLY A 75 7.50 19.37 -20.82
N ALA A 76 7.68 18.56 -19.78
CA ALA A 76 8.98 18.33 -19.14
C ALA A 76 9.10 16.92 -18.58
N GLU A 77 10.31 16.36 -18.54
CA GLU A 77 10.68 15.19 -17.75
C GLU A 77 11.66 15.64 -16.66
N THR A 78 11.51 15.09 -15.45
CA THR A 78 12.42 15.33 -14.33
C THR A 78 13.17 14.05 -13.94
N ASP A 79 14.35 14.18 -13.34
CA ASP A 79 15.17 13.04 -12.89
C ASP A 79 14.51 12.17 -11.79
N THR A 80 13.60 12.75 -11.01
CA THR A 80 12.79 12.04 -10.01
C THR A 80 11.41 11.62 -10.52
N GLU A 81 11.05 12.01 -11.75
CA GLU A 81 9.74 11.81 -12.39
C GLU A 81 8.56 12.49 -11.66
N ASP A 82 8.86 13.42 -10.75
CA ASP A 82 7.91 14.27 -10.04
C ASP A 82 8.37 15.73 -10.00
N ALA A 83 7.56 16.61 -9.39
CA ALA A 83 7.86 18.03 -9.25
C ALA A 83 9.07 18.35 -8.33
N CYS A 84 9.61 17.38 -7.59
CA CYS A 84 10.75 17.61 -6.70
C CYS A 84 12.11 17.47 -7.41
N GLY A 85 12.12 16.98 -8.65
CA GLY A 85 13.33 16.75 -9.43
C GLY A 85 13.80 17.96 -10.20
N THR A 86 14.94 17.78 -10.87
CA THR A 86 15.46 18.74 -11.85
C THR A 86 14.98 18.35 -13.24
N VAL A 87 14.61 19.33 -14.07
CA VAL A 87 14.23 19.10 -15.47
C VAL A 87 15.43 18.55 -16.25
N ILE A 88 15.22 17.43 -16.93
CA ILE A 88 16.24 16.74 -17.76
C ILE A 88 15.89 16.70 -19.25
N ALA A 89 14.63 16.95 -19.59
CA ALA A 89 14.16 17.10 -20.96
C ALA A 89 12.92 17.98 -20.99
N GLU A 90 12.71 18.66 -22.12
CA GLU A 90 11.57 19.55 -22.34
C GLU A 90 10.92 19.27 -23.70
N SER A 91 9.63 19.59 -23.80
CA SER A 91 8.84 19.49 -25.02
C SER A 91 7.85 20.64 -25.09
N SER A 92 7.73 21.28 -26.24
CA SER A 92 6.71 22.30 -26.49
C SER A 92 5.37 21.72 -26.95
N ARG A 93 5.24 20.39 -27.02
CA ARG A 93 4.02 19.73 -27.49
C ARG A 93 2.89 19.93 -26.49
N MET A 94 1.76 20.44 -26.99
CA MET A 94 0.50 20.45 -26.28
C MET A 94 -0.24 19.13 -26.50
N VAL A 95 -0.73 18.53 -25.43
CA VAL A 95 -1.50 17.28 -25.47
C VAL A 95 -2.96 17.62 -25.21
N SER A 96 -3.83 17.28 -26.16
CA SER A 96 -5.27 17.45 -25.96
C SER A 96 -5.86 16.31 -25.11
N LYS A 97 -6.97 16.59 -24.43
CA LYS A 97 -7.73 15.57 -23.69
C LYS A 97 -8.04 14.34 -24.55
N ALA A 98 -8.46 14.56 -25.79
CA ALA A 98 -8.81 13.48 -26.72
C ALA A 98 -7.60 12.60 -27.11
N GLU A 99 -6.42 13.19 -27.28
CA GLU A 99 -5.18 12.42 -27.49
C GLU A 99 -4.82 11.59 -26.27
N LEU A 100 -4.93 12.16 -25.07
CA LEU A 100 -4.66 11.46 -23.83
C LEU A 100 -5.62 10.28 -23.65
N GLU A 101 -6.93 10.52 -23.70
CA GLU A 101 -7.97 9.50 -23.54
C GLU A 101 -7.84 8.37 -24.58
N LYS A 102 -7.34 8.67 -25.78
CA LYS A 102 -7.09 7.66 -26.81
C LYS A 102 -6.01 6.65 -26.42
N ILE A 103 -4.98 7.06 -25.67
CA ILE A 103 -3.85 6.18 -25.31
C ILE A 103 -3.97 5.53 -23.93
N LEU A 104 -4.77 6.09 -23.01
CA LEU A 104 -4.91 5.51 -21.66
C LEU A 104 -5.26 4.01 -21.66
N PRO A 105 -6.11 3.49 -22.57
CA PRO A 105 -6.41 2.06 -22.63
C PRO A 105 -5.20 1.15 -22.82
N ASP A 106 -4.14 1.62 -23.49
CA ASP A 106 -2.91 0.84 -23.73
C ASP A 106 -2.10 0.60 -22.44
N PHE A 107 -2.40 1.34 -21.38
CA PHE A 107 -1.77 1.23 -20.06
C PHE A 107 -2.64 0.46 -19.06
N ILE A 108 -3.83 -0.01 -19.46
CA ILE A 108 -4.73 -0.82 -18.62
C ILE A 108 -4.43 -2.31 -18.84
N GLY A 109 -4.42 -3.09 -17.77
CA GLY A 109 -4.09 -4.51 -17.77
C GLY A 109 -2.71 -4.78 -17.18
N GLU A 110 -2.11 -5.90 -17.57
CA GLU A 110 -0.76 -6.27 -17.13
C GLU A 110 0.28 -5.60 -18.02
N ILE A 111 1.16 -4.81 -17.41
CA ILE A 111 2.22 -4.10 -18.12
C ILE A 111 3.56 -4.26 -17.39
N GLU A 112 4.64 -4.16 -18.16
CA GLU A 112 6.01 -4.13 -17.64
C GLU A 112 6.41 -2.67 -17.39
N GLN A 113 6.67 -2.34 -16.14
CA GLN A 113 7.08 -0.99 -15.74
C GLN A 113 8.57 -0.99 -15.34
N VAL A 114 9.29 0.06 -15.74
CA VAL A 114 10.61 0.38 -15.18
C VAL A 114 10.39 1.37 -14.02
N PRO A 115 10.66 0.97 -12.77
CA PRO A 115 10.58 1.85 -11.60
C PRO A 115 11.53 3.04 -11.69
N PRO A 116 11.21 4.17 -11.03
CA PRO A 116 12.11 5.31 -10.98
C PRO A 116 13.39 4.95 -10.26
N ILE A 117 14.50 5.59 -10.64
CA ILE A 117 15.79 5.47 -9.97
C ILE A 117 15.64 5.84 -8.47
N TYR A 118 14.87 6.89 -8.18
CA TYR A 118 14.49 7.29 -6.83
C TYR A 118 13.30 6.47 -6.31
N SER A 119 13.57 5.22 -5.93
CA SER A 119 12.58 4.32 -5.33
C SER A 119 13.09 3.56 -4.11
N SER A 120 12.16 2.98 -3.36
CA SER A 120 12.41 2.15 -2.18
C SER A 120 12.87 0.72 -2.51
N LEU A 121 12.94 0.34 -3.80
CA LEU A 121 13.38 -0.98 -4.22
C LEU A 121 14.83 -1.24 -3.81
N SER A 122 15.13 -2.48 -3.46
CA SER A 122 16.49 -2.91 -3.14
C SER A 122 17.13 -3.62 -4.33
N VAL A 123 18.36 -3.26 -4.64
CA VAL A 123 19.25 -3.96 -5.57
C VAL A 123 20.47 -4.40 -4.77
N ASN A 124 20.79 -5.70 -4.78
CA ASN A 124 21.90 -6.27 -3.98
C ASN A 124 21.85 -5.86 -2.50
N GLY A 125 20.65 -5.82 -1.90
CA GLY A 125 20.44 -5.46 -0.50
C GLY A 125 20.46 -3.95 -0.18
N VAL A 126 20.72 -3.07 -1.16
CA VAL A 126 20.77 -1.62 -0.98
C VAL A 126 19.59 -0.93 -1.68
N LYS A 127 18.91 -0.01 -0.98
CA LYS A 127 17.78 0.75 -1.55
C LYS A 127 18.24 1.68 -2.68
N MET A 128 17.52 1.71 -3.80
CA MET A 128 17.90 2.45 -5.01
C MET A 128 18.04 3.95 -4.78
N TYR A 129 17.15 4.58 -3.99
CA TYR A 129 17.29 6.00 -3.69
C TYR A 129 18.62 6.34 -2.99
N LYS A 130 19.24 5.40 -2.25
CA LYS A 130 20.56 5.60 -1.63
C LYS A 130 21.66 5.55 -2.68
N LEU A 131 21.57 4.62 -3.63
CA LEU A 131 22.53 4.50 -4.75
C LEU A 131 22.50 5.76 -5.64
N ALA A 132 21.28 6.22 -5.97
CA ALA A 132 21.05 7.42 -6.77
C ALA A 132 21.69 8.68 -6.14
N ARG A 133 21.47 8.89 -4.84
CA ARG A 133 22.06 10.02 -4.10
C ARG A 133 23.58 9.97 -4.01
N ASN A 134 24.17 8.78 -4.07
CA ASN A 134 25.61 8.57 -4.01
C ASN A 134 26.28 8.59 -5.40
N GLY A 135 25.54 8.94 -6.46
CA GLY A 135 26.06 8.97 -7.84
C GLY A 135 26.44 7.60 -8.41
N SER A 136 26.05 6.50 -7.73
CA SER A 136 26.30 5.14 -8.20
C SER A 136 25.20 4.74 -9.18
N VAL A 137 25.59 4.31 -10.39
CA VAL A 137 24.64 3.85 -11.41
C VAL A 137 23.86 2.67 -10.85
N ALA A 138 22.52 2.76 -10.86
CA ALA A 138 21.64 1.65 -10.54
C ALA A 138 21.91 0.46 -11.48
N ALA A 139 21.48 -0.75 -11.10
CA ALA A 139 21.52 -1.92 -11.99
C ALA A 139 20.95 -1.60 -13.40
N PRO A 140 21.37 -2.35 -14.44
CA PRO A 140 20.85 -2.19 -15.80
C PRO A 140 19.32 -2.05 -15.85
N VAL A 141 18.81 -1.23 -16.78
CA VAL A 141 17.36 -0.95 -16.91
C VAL A 141 16.54 -2.24 -17.05
N GLU A 142 17.08 -3.22 -17.77
CA GLU A 142 16.46 -4.54 -17.98
C GLU A 142 16.22 -5.30 -16.69
N GLU A 143 17.14 -5.23 -15.72
CA GLU A 143 17.04 -5.96 -14.44
C GLU A 143 16.02 -5.35 -13.46
N ARG A 144 15.49 -4.18 -13.80
CA ARG A 144 14.56 -3.42 -12.94
C ARG A 144 13.10 -3.54 -13.36
N ARG A 145 12.81 -4.11 -14.54
CA ARG A 145 11.44 -4.28 -15.04
C ARG A 145 10.61 -5.13 -14.07
N ARG A 146 9.39 -4.70 -13.82
CA ARG A 146 8.44 -5.41 -12.97
C ARG A 146 7.07 -5.43 -13.64
N ARG A 147 6.43 -6.59 -13.53
CA ARG A 147 5.01 -6.73 -13.85
C ARG A 147 4.18 -6.02 -12.79
N ILE A 148 3.32 -5.14 -13.29
CA ILE A 148 2.27 -4.50 -12.52
C ILE A 148 0.95 -4.72 -13.24
N ARG A 149 -0.15 -4.44 -12.55
CA ARG A 149 -1.48 -4.42 -13.16
C ARG A 149 -2.16 -3.09 -12.89
N VAL A 150 -2.63 -2.45 -13.95
CA VAL A 150 -3.48 -1.26 -13.88
C VAL A 150 -4.91 -1.72 -14.14
N PHE A 151 -5.79 -1.54 -13.16
CA PHE A 151 -7.19 -1.96 -13.21
C PHE A 151 -8.12 -0.87 -13.74
N LEU A 152 -7.74 0.41 -13.53
CA LEU A 152 -8.46 1.59 -13.99
C LEU A 152 -7.44 2.69 -14.26
N LEU A 153 -7.63 3.39 -15.39
CA LEU A 153 -6.90 4.59 -15.72
C LEU A 153 -7.80 5.51 -16.56
N GLU A 154 -8.21 6.63 -15.99
CA GLU A 154 -9.15 7.55 -16.63
C GLU A 154 -8.81 9.01 -16.32
N THR A 155 -9.14 9.92 -17.22
CA THR A 155 -9.05 11.37 -16.94
C THR A 155 -10.22 11.80 -16.08
N ILE A 156 -9.96 12.60 -15.04
CA ILE A 156 -10.97 13.27 -14.23
C ILE A 156 -11.31 14.63 -14.87
N CYS A 157 -10.30 15.47 -15.07
CA CYS A 157 -10.46 16.77 -15.72
C CYS A 157 -9.13 17.27 -16.32
N GLU A 158 -9.26 18.20 -17.26
CA GLU A 158 -8.15 19.00 -17.75
C GLU A 158 -7.86 20.15 -16.77
N LEU A 159 -6.59 20.46 -16.61
CA LEU A 159 -6.06 21.55 -15.80
C LEU A 159 -5.30 22.53 -16.70
N GLU A 160 -4.85 23.64 -16.12
CA GLU A 160 -3.95 24.57 -16.80
C GLU A 160 -2.58 23.94 -17.08
N GLN A 161 -1.75 24.63 -17.87
CA GLN A 161 -0.35 24.28 -18.09
C GLN A 161 -0.16 22.85 -18.65
N ASN A 162 -1.01 22.45 -19.61
CA ASN A 162 -0.89 21.17 -20.30
C ASN A 162 -0.93 19.98 -19.32
N SER A 163 -1.86 20.02 -18.36
CA SER A 163 -1.95 19.06 -17.25
C SER A 163 -3.34 18.47 -17.13
N PHE A 164 -3.43 17.27 -16.55
CA PHE A 164 -4.68 16.55 -16.34
C PHE A 164 -4.68 15.89 -14.98
N LEU A 165 -5.82 15.87 -14.31
CA LEU A 165 -6.05 14.94 -13.21
C LEU A 165 -6.49 13.59 -13.78
N ILE A 166 -5.88 12.53 -13.28
CA ILE A 166 -6.17 11.15 -13.65
C ILE A 166 -6.48 10.33 -12.40
N ARG A 167 -7.43 9.39 -12.52
CA ARG A 167 -7.70 8.37 -11.51
C ARG A 167 -7.04 7.07 -11.93
N ILE A 168 -6.32 6.45 -11.00
CA ILE A 168 -5.56 5.22 -11.23
C ILE A 168 -5.91 4.21 -10.14
N ARG A 169 -6.37 3.03 -10.51
CA ARG A 169 -6.43 1.87 -9.62
C ARG A 169 -5.41 0.83 -10.08
N CYS A 170 -4.48 0.44 -9.22
CA CYS A 170 -3.35 -0.39 -9.62
C CYS A 170 -2.91 -1.38 -8.53
N SER A 171 -2.14 -2.40 -8.94
CA SER A 171 -1.57 -3.38 -8.03
C SER A 171 -0.44 -2.79 -7.18
N LYS A 172 -0.01 -3.52 -6.14
CA LYS A 172 1.24 -3.21 -5.42
C LYS A 172 2.42 -3.04 -6.37
N GLY A 173 3.38 -2.22 -5.96
CA GLY A 173 4.63 -2.00 -6.70
C GLY A 173 4.52 -1.08 -7.91
N THR A 174 3.32 -0.60 -8.25
CA THR A 174 3.10 0.40 -9.31
C THR A 174 3.65 1.75 -8.89
N TYR A 175 4.52 2.32 -9.72
CA TYR A 175 5.02 3.69 -9.60
C TYR A 175 4.20 4.61 -10.50
N VAL A 176 3.35 5.44 -9.89
CA VAL A 176 2.51 6.40 -10.64
C VAL A 176 3.39 7.42 -11.40
N ARG A 177 4.52 7.83 -10.81
CA ARG A 177 5.54 8.68 -11.46
C ARG A 177 6.00 8.11 -12.81
N SER A 178 6.37 6.83 -12.81
CA SER A 178 6.79 6.13 -14.03
C SER A 178 5.65 5.94 -15.03
N LEU A 179 4.42 5.72 -14.54
CA LEU A 179 3.24 5.68 -15.42
C LEU A 179 3.05 7.02 -16.14
N CYS A 180 3.15 8.15 -15.44
CA CYS A 180 3.05 9.48 -16.05
C CYS A 180 4.13 9.72 -17.11
N ARG A 181 5.40 9.38 -16.79
CA ARG A 181 6.53 9.45 -17.74
C ARG A 181 6.26 8.62 -19.00
N ASP A 182 5.82 7.38 -18.83
CA ASP A 182 5.63 6.44 -19.94
C ASP A 182 4.44 6.86 -20.83
N ILE A 183 3.37 7.40 -20.26
CA ILE A 183 2.25 8.04 -20.98
C ILE A 183 2.76 9.23 -21.80
N GLY A 184 3.59 10.11 -21.21
CA GLY A 184 4.24 11.22 -21.92
C GLY A 184 5.01 10.76 -23.15
N ARG A 185 5.86 9.75 -22.98
CA ARG A 185 6.68 9.18 -24.05
C ARG A 185 5.86 8.54 -25.15
N ALA A 186 4.80 7.81 -24.81
CA ALA A 186 3.88 7.21 -25.78
C ALA A 186 3.19 8.27 -26.66
N LEU A 187 2.90 9.43 -26.08
CA LEU A 187 2.39 10.60 -26.81
C LEU A 187 3.48 11.38 -27.55
N GLY A 188 4.75 10.94 -27.55
CA GLY A 188 5.86 11.69 -28.15
C GLY A 188 6.07 13.06 -27.49
N CYS A 189 5.81 13.14 -26.17
CA CYS A 189 6.01 14.31 -25.33
C CYS A 189 6.90 13.94 -24.12
N CYS A 190 7.21 14.93 -23.30
CA CYS A 190 7.81 14.75 -21.98
C CYS A 190 6.70 14.86 -20.93
N ALA A 191 6.75 14.07 -19.84
CA ALA A 191 5.79 14.22 -18.75
C ALA A 191 6.40 13.90 -17.38
N TYR A 192 5.84 14.52 -16.34
CA TYR A 192 6.14 14.25 -14.94
C TYR A 192 4.85 14.27 -14.10
N MET A 193 4.97 13.88 -12.83
CA MET A 193 3.84 13.84 -11.89
C MET A 193 3.97 14.94 -10.81
N PRO A 194 3.28 16.09 -10.94
CA PRO A 194 3.36 17.15 -9.94
C PRO A 194 2.70 16.81 -8.60
N PHE A 195 1.61 16.05 -8.65
CA PHE A 195 0.75 15.80 -7.50
C PHE A 195 0.33 14.32 -7.44
N LEU A 196 0.23 13.79 -6.23
CA LEU A 196 -0.28 12.45 -5.96
C LEU A 196 -1.04 12.42 -4.63
N LEU A 197 -2.28 11.93 -4.71
CA LEU A 197 -3.11 11.62 -3.56
C LEU A 197 -3.53 10.15 -3.63
N ARG A 198 -3.09 9.34 -2.66
CA ARG A 198 -3.61 7.98 -2.50
C ARG A 198 -4.95 8.02 -1.78
N THR A 199 -6.04 7.74 -2.50
CA THR A 199 -7.41 7.75 -1.97
C THR A 199 -7.77 6.45 -1.28
N ALA A 200 -7.14 5.32 -1.67
CA ALA A 200 -7.36 4.05 -0.99
C ALA A 200 -6.13 3.14 -1.02
N SER A 201 -6.02 2.27 -0.01
CA SER A 201 -5.03 1.19 0.05
C SER A 201 -5.67 -0.07 0.60
N GLY A 202 -5.98 -1.03 -0.26
CA GLY A 202 -6.75 -2.22 0.10
C GLY A 202 -8.13 -1.84 0.61
N THR A 203 -8.46 -2.23 1.83
CA THR A 203 -9.77 -1.97 2.45
C THR A 203 -9.88 -0.61 3.12
N PHE A 204 -8.80 0.18 3.16
CA PHE A 204 -8.74 1.47 3.84
C PHE A 204 -8.96 2.60 2.84
N ASP A 205 -10.01 3.40 3.07
CA ASP A 205 -10.39 4.56 2.26
C ASP A 205 -9.96 5.88 2.93
N ILE A 206 -9.84 6.94 2.13
CA ILE A 206 -9.51 8.28 2.60
C ILE A 206 -10.58 8.85 3.51
N SER A 207 -11.85 8.45 3.37
CA SER A 207 -12.94 8.89 4.24
C SER A 207 -12.78 8.40 5.69
N GLU A 208 -11.98 7.36 5.90
CA GLU A 208 -11.70 6.75 7.22
C GLU A 208 -10.28 7.10 7.70
N ALA A 209 -9.55 7.93 6.96
CA ALA A 209 -8.17 8.27 7.28
C ALA A 209 -8.09 9.49 8.19
N HIS A 210 -7.24 9.42 9.22
CA HIS A 210 -7.05 10.49 10.18
C HIS A 210 -5.69 11.18 9.99
N THR A 211 -5.68 12.50 10.09
CA THR A 211 -4.46 13.29 10.17
C THR A 211 -3.73 13.06 11.48
N ILE A 212 -2.43 13.39 11.51
CA ILE A 212 -1.63 13.35 12.75
C ILE A 212 -2.20 14.29 13.83
N ALA A 213 -2.83 15.40 13.44
CA ALA A 213 -3.44 16.34 14.38
C ALA A 213 -4.68 15.74 15.06
N GLU A 214 -5.62 15.19 14.28
CA GLU A 214 -6.82 14.54 14.81
C GLU A 214 -6.46 13.36 15.73
N LEU A 215 -5.44 12.57 15.37
CA LEU A 215 -4.98 11.48 16.23
C LEU A 215 -4.38 11.97 17.56
N LYS A 216 -3.76 13.16 17.60
CA LYS A 216 -3.30 13.76 18.86
C LYS A 216 -4.47 14.24 19.71
N GLU A 217 -5.48 14.85 19.09
CA GLU A 217 -6.70 15.28 19.79
C GLU A 217 -7.44 14.08 20.41
N LEU A 218 -7.60 12.99 19.65
CA LEU A 218 -8.18 11.74 20.15
C LEU A 218 -7.37 11.12 21.29
N LYS A 219 -6.04 11.28 21.27
CA LYS A 219 -5.18 10.84 22.38
C LYS A 219 -5.46 11.65 23.64
N GLU A 220 -5.56 12.97 23.52
CA GLU A 220 -5.83 13.86 24.64
C GLU A 220 -7.23 13.62 25.23
N ALA A 221 -8.21 13.28 24.38
CA ALA A 221 -9.54 12.88 24.78
C ALA A 221 -9.64 11.45 25.36
N GLY A 222 -8.61 10.62 25.18
CA GLY A 222 -8.65 9.20 25.59
C GLY A 222 -9.45 8.28 24.66
N GLU A 223 -9.69 8.71 23.42
CA GLU A 223 -10.60 8.08 22.46
C GLU A 223 -9.89 7.34 21.32
N LEU A 224 -8.56 7.19 21.36
CA LEU A 224 -7.76 6.53 20.32
C LEU A 224 -8.26 5.15 19.89
N GLN A 225 -8.90 4.39 20.79
CA GLN A 225 -9.41 3.06 20.46
C GLN A 225 -10.49 3.10 19.37
N SER A 226 -11.22 4.20 19.24
CA SER A 226 -12.30 4.36 18.25
C SER A 226 -11.82 4.34 16.81
N VAL A 227 -10.54 4.65 16.57
CA VAL A 227 -9.93 4.72 15.22
C VAL A 227 -8.98 3.56 14.92
N VAL A 228 -8.89 2.58 15.83
CA VAL A 228 -8.09 1.37 15.62
C VAL A 228 -8.99 0.29 15.02
N VAL A 229 -8.77 0.00 13.75
CA VAL A 229 -9.41 -1.11 13.06
C VAL A 229 -8.88 -2.43 13.63
N PRO A 230 -9.75 -3.31 14.15
CA PRO A 230 -9.35 -4.62 14.64
C PRO A 230 -8.60 -5.44 13.60
N VAL A 231 -7.72 -6.33 14.08
CA VAL A 231 -6.85 -7.16 13.22
C VAL A 231 -7.65 -8.01 12.23
N ASP A 232 -8.77 -8.57 12.66
CA ASP A 232 -9.61 -9.42 11.83
C ASP A 232 -10.39 -8.61 10.78
N GLU A 233 -10.86 -7.42 11.14
CA GLU A 233 -11.49 -6.50 10.21
C GLU A 233 -10.50 -5.97 9.16
N ALA A 234 -9.27 -5.63 9.57
CA ALA A 234 -8.21 -5.26 8.63
C ALA A 234 -7.91 -6.38 7.62
N ALA A 235 -8.11 -7.63 8.02
CA ALA A 235 -7.96 -8.81 7.18
C ALA A 235 -9.27 -9.28 6.50
N ARG A 236 -10.36 -8.49 6.51
CA ARG A 236 -11.70 -8.91 6.02
C ARG A 236 -11.78 -9.43 4.59
N HIS A 237 -10.77 -9.11 3.78
CA HIS A 237 -10.61 -9.61 2.42
C HIS A 237 -10.26 -11.10 2.36
N LEU A 238 -9.80 -11.69 3.46
CA LEU A 238 -9.59 -13.12 3.61
C LEU A 238 -10.89 -13.80 4.05
N PRO A 239 -11.18 -15.00 3.52
CA PRO A 239 -12.37 -15.76 3.91
C PRO A 239 -12.37 -16.03 5.41
N GLU A 240 -13.57 -16.03 5.99
CA GLU A 240 -13.78 -16.41 7.37
C GLU A 240 -13.93 -17.93 7.48
N LEU A 241 -13.30 -18.53 8.49
CA LEU A 241 -13.52 -19.92 8.88
C LEU A 241 -13.83 -19.98 10.38
N ARG A 242 -15.03 -20.42 10.72
CA ARG A 242 -15.45 -20.63 12.12
C ARG A 242 -15.52 -22.12 12.42
N LEU A 243 -14.78 -22.56 13.42
CA LEU A 243 -14.85 -23.92 13.94
C LEU A 243 -15.72 -23.95 15.19
N PHE A 244 -16.75 -24.79 15.15
CA PHE A 244 -17.67 -25.03 16.26
C PHE A 244 -17.49 -26.45 16.81
N ASN A 245 -17.90 -26.67 18.07
CA ASN A 245 -17.95 -27.99 18.71
C ASN A 245 -16.61 -28.75 18.71
N LEU A 246 -15.48 -28.04 18.82
CA LEU A 246 -14.17 -28.67 18.98
C LEU A 246 -14.05 -29.32 20.36
N SER A 247 -13.48 -30.53 20.41
CA SER A 247 -13.05 -31.12 21.69
C SER A 247 -11.96 -30.26 22.34
N GLU A 248 -11.83 -30.32 23.66
CA GLU A 248 -10.79 -29.59 24.41
C GLU A 248 -9.38 -29.90 23.88
N LYS A 249 -9.15 -31.15 23.49
CA LYS A 249 -7.91 -31.60 22.84
C LYS A 249 -7.67 -30.88 21.51
N GLN A 250 -8.68 -30.80 20.63
CA GLN A 250 -8.56 -30.09 19.35
C GLN A 250 -8.34 -28.59 19.55
N ARG A 251 -9.07 -27.97 20.48
CA ARG A 251 -8.90 -26.55 20.82
C ARG A 251 -7.49 -26.25 21.31
N THR A 252 -6.92 -27.13 22.13
CA THR A 252 -5.54 -26.99 22.63
C THR A 252 -4.51 -27.18 21.51
N LEU A 253 -4.70 -28.20 20.66
CA LEU A 253 -3.80 -28.46 19.53
C LEU A 253 -3.71 -27.25 18.60
N ILE A 254 -4.85 -26.78 18.09
CA ILE A 254 -4.89 -25.64 17.15
C ILE A 254 -4.38 -24.35 17.81
N SER A 255 -4.69 -24.13 19.10
CA SER A 255 -4.22 -22.95 19.83
C SER A 255 -2.70 -22.94 20.07
N ASN A 256 -2.08 -24.12 20.12
CA ASN A 256 -0.64 -24.27 20.21
C ASN A 256 0.04 -24.32 18.83
N GLY A 257 -0.72 -24.10 17.74
CA GLY A 257 -0.21 -24.08 16.37
C GLY A 257 -0.11 -25.46 15.69
N ALA A 258 -0.60 -26.53 16.31
CA ALA A 258 -0.63 -27.84 15.67
C ALA A 258 -1.74 -27.92 14.62
N SER A 259 -1.49 -28.68 13.55
CA SER A 259 -2.47 -28.93 12.50
C SER A 259 -3.64 -29.77 13.02
N VAL A 260 -4.84 -29.43 12.58
CA VAL A 260 -6.06 -30.21 12.81
C VAL A 260 -6.73 -30.55 11.49
N GLU A 261 -7.36 -31.71 11.42
CA GLU A 261 -8.16 -32.09 10.26
C GLU A 261 -9.39 -31.16 10.15
N CYS A 262 -9.55 -30.54 8.98
CA CYS A 262 -10.66 -29.63 8.71
C CYS A 262 -11.10 -29.79 7.24
N GLY A 263 -12.19 -30.53 7.02
CA GLY A 263 -12.75 -30.74 5.68
C GLY A 263 -13.47 -29.51 5.11
N GLN A 264 -13.65 -28.44 5.89
CA GLN A 264 -14.33 -27.20 5.48
C GLN A 264 -13.38 -26.17 4.85
N ALA A 265 -12.08 -26.31 5.06
CA ALA A 265 -11.09 -25.40 4.52
C ALA A 265 -10.57 -25.92 3.18
N GLU A 266 -10.38 -25.05 2.19
CA GLU A 266 -9.74 -25.38 0.92
C GLU A 266 -8.21 -25.35 1.07
N PRO A 267 -7.47 -26.23 0.37
CA PRO A 267 -6.01 -26.20 0.38
C PRO A 267 -5.46 -24.85 -0.07
N GLU A 268 -4.29 -24.47 0.44
CA GLU A 268 -3.54 -23.24 0.10
C GLU A 268 -4.29 -21.92 0.35
N THR A 269 -5.46 -21.98 0.98
CA THR A 269 -6.27 -20.80 1.29
C THR A 269 -5.98 -20.32 2.71
N VAL A 270 -5.72 -19.02 2.84
CA VAL A 270 -5.55 -18.37 4.14
C VAL A 270 -6.89 -17.86 4.64
N TYR A 271 -7.26 -18.25 5.85
CA TYR A 271 -8.51 -17.91 6.51
C TYR A 271 -8.28 -17.00 7.72
N ARG A 272 -9.24 -16.11 7.99
CA ARG A 272 -9.46 -15.57 9.33
C ARG A 272 -10.13 -16.66 10.16
N LEU A 273 -9.38 -17.24 11.09
CA LEU A 273 -9.84 -18.36 11.91
C LEU A 273 -10.48 -17.87 13.20
N TYR A 274 -11.69 -18.36 13.45
CA TYR A 274 -12.40 -18.19 14.70
C TYR A 274 -12.69 -19.54 15.35
N LEU A 275 -12.50 -19.62 16.67
CA LEU A 275 -13.04 -20.72 17.46
C LEU A 275 -14.29 -20.20 18.14
N GLU A 276 -15.44 -20.74 17.72
CA GLU A 276 -16.75 -20.14 18.02
C GLU A 276 -16.80 -18.66 17.56
N ASN A 277 -16.79 -17.73 18.52
CA ASN A 277 -16.84 -16.29 18.29
C ASN A 277 -15.49 -15.58 18.53
N GLU A 278 -14.47 -16.31 18.97
CA GLU A 278 -13.17 -15.75 19.30
C GLU A 278 -12.24 -15.78 18.09
N PHE A 279 -11.76 -14.61 17.65
CA PHE A 279 -10.74 -14.52 16.60
C PHE A 279 -9.40 -15.04 17.14
N MET A 280 -8.86 -16.08 16.53
CA MET A 280 -7.59 -16.66 16.93
C MET A 280 -6.42 -16.16 16.10
N GLY A 281 -6.68 -15.78 14.85
CA GLY A 281 -5.66 -15.31 13.93
C GLY A 281 -5.85 -15.78 12.49
N LEU A 282 -4.76 -15.82 11.72
CA LEU A 282 -4.75 -16.32 10.36
C LEU A 282 -4.32 -17.79 10.32
N ALA A 283 -5.06 -18.60 9.57
CA ALA A 283 -4.79 -20.03 9.41
C ALA A 283 -4.65 -20.41 7.95
N LEU A 284 -3.81 -21.40 7.67
CA LEU A 284 -3.61 -21.98 6.35
C LEU A 284 -3.96 -23.47 6.44
N ARG A 285 -4.63 -23.99 5.41
CA ARG A 285 -4.72 -25.44 5.21
C ARG A 285 -3.64 -25.88 4.23
N ASP A 286 -2.72 -26.70 4.70
CA ASP A 286 -1.76 -27.42 3.87
C ASP A 286 -2.08 -28.94 3.89
N ASP A 287 -1.17 -29.74 3.34
CA ASP A 287 -1.30 -31.20 3.28
C ASP A 287 -1.38 -31.87 4.67
N SER A 288 -0.87 -31.22 5.72
CA SER A 288 -0.90 -31.71 7.10
C SER A 288 -2.21 -31.38 7.84
N GLY A 289 -3.01 -30.46 7.29
CA GLY A 289 -4.26 -29.99 7.88
C GLY A 289 -4.29 -28.46 8.07
N LEU A 290 -5.30 -27.99 8.78
CA LEU A 290 -5.47 -26.57 9.11
C LEU A 290 -4.62 -26.21 10.33
N HIS A 291 -3.74 -25.22 10.20
CA HIS A 291 -2.92 -24.71 11.30
C HIS A 291 -2.85 -23.18 11.28
N ILE A 292 -2.59 -22.58 12.45
CA ILE A 292 -2.49 -21.13 12.59
C ILE A 292 -1.09 -20.67 12.17
N THR A 293 -1.02 -19.79 11.17
CA THR A 293 0.23 -19.18 10.69
C THR A 293 0.52 -17.85 11.38
N VAL A 294 -0.53 -17.12 11.78
CA VAL A 294 -0.41 -15.86 12.51
C VAL A 294 -1.35 -15.83 13.70
N TRP A 295 -0.81 -15.99 14.90
CA TRP A 295 -1.58 -16.04 16.15
C TRP A 295 -1.90 -14.64 16.72
N PHE A 296 -3.17 -14.44 17.10
CA PHE A 296 -3.71 -13.25 17.76
C PHE A 296 -4.55 -13.55 19.00
N GLY A 297 -4.77 -14.83 19.34
CA GLY A 297 -5.43 -15.22 20.58
C GLY A 297 -4.74 -14.68 21.83
N LYS A 298 -5.42 -14.76 22.97
CA LYS A 298 -4.90 -14.26 24.25
C LYS A 298 -3.56 -14.95 24.58
N GLU A 299 -2.56 -14.15 24.96
CA GLU A 299 -1.31 -14.68 25.50
C GLU A 299 -1.60 -15.31 26.87
N LYS A 300 -0.99 -16.46 27.16
CA LYS A 300 -1.11 -17.16 28.44
C LYS A 300 -0.30 -16.47 29.53
#